data_AF-A0A1C7MZR5-F1
#
_entry.id   AF-A0A1C7MZR5-F1
#
_cell.length_a   1.000
_cell.length_b   1.000
_cell.length_c   1.000
_cell.angle_alpha   90.00
_cell.angle_beta   90.00
_cell.angle_gamma   90.00
#
_symmetry.space_group_name_H-M   'P 1'
#
loop_
_entity.id
_entity.type
_entity.pdbx_description
1 polymer ?
#
loop_
_entity_poly.entity_id
_entity_poly.type
_entity_poly.pdbx_seq_one_letter_code
_entity_poly.pdbx_strand_id
1 'polypeptide(L)'
;FFKPSEGCIHVFHELSIKLVDEICPLGQSTVVVDTLSTQDHRHGKLSPDAFHTELVSGNDFVLMDTRNYYESNIGYFENAIRPPIRKFSQLPAYIERNKQVLQGKKILTYCTGGIRCEKATAYMRQALPENDIFMLDGGIHNYLEWYKQSERKEHVWLGKNYVFDARQSLGSGPVVSCCQSCQQPWDQYKKCMSTGCHLLVLLCDACCQKTEGGVYCCTECQQQNQAGYCYCEKKRKQKELECIHI
;
A
#
# COMPACT_ATOMS: atom_id res chain seq x y z
N PHE A 1 -13.01 -11.55 -14.32
CA PHE A 1 -12.33 -10.58 -15.20
C PHE A 1 -10.84 -10.61 -14.90
N PHE A 2 -9.99 -10.79 -15.91
CA PHE A 2 -8.54 -10.77 -15.75
C PHE A 2 -7.99 -9.38 -16.10
N LYS A 3 -7.02 -8.88 -15.32
CA LYS A 3 -6.34 -7.60 -15.54
C LYS A 3 -4.90 -7.88 -16.01
N PRO A 4 -4.65 -7.97 -17.33
CA PRO A 4 -3.33 -8.29 -17.84
C PRO A 4 -2.34 -7.15 -17.56
N SER A 5 -1.06 -7.52 -17.48
CA SER A 5 0.08 -6.60 -17.40
C SER A 5 1.24 -7.24 -18.14
N GLU A 6 2.13 -6.43 -18.73
CA GLU A 6 3.32 -6.96 -19.41
C GLU A 6 4.27 -7.68 -18.44
N GLY A 7 4.78 -8.83 -18.88
CA GLY A 7 5.68 -9.68 -18.12
C GLY A 7 6.00 -10.96 -18.88
N CYS A 8 6.94 -11.74 -18.36
CA CYS A 8 7.25 -13.07 -18.90
C CYS A 8 6.91 -14.16 -17.88
N ILE A 9 6.95 -15.42 -18.30
CA ILE A 9 6.66 -16.57 -17.43
C ILE A 9 7.51 -16.60 -16.15
N HIS A 10 8.72 -16.02 -16.18
CA HIS A 10 9.64 -16.00 -15.03
C HIS A 10 9.15 -15.18 -13.83
N VAL A 11 8.07 -14.40 -13.96
CA VAL A 11 7.55 -13.60 -12.83
C VAL A 11 6.92 -14.46 -11.73
N PHE A 12 6.48 -15.68 -12.08
CA PHE A 12 6.04 -16.70 -11.14
C PHE A 12 6.84 -17.98 -11.38
N HIS A 13 7.56 -18.46 -10.36
CA HIS A 13 8.39 -19.66 -10.49
C HIS A 13 7.57 -20.95 -10.56
N GLU A 14 6.41 -20.99 -9.90
CA GLU A 14 5.57 -22.17 -9.79
C GLU A 14 4.09 -21.79 -9.63
N LEU A 15 3.20 -22.75 -9.89
CA LEU A 15 1.78 -22.62 -9.57
C LEU A 15 1.56 -22.86 -8.07
N SER A 16 0.96 -21.89 -7.39
CA SER A 16 0.59 -22.02 -5.97
C SER A 16 -0.91 -21.82 -5.80
N ILE A 17 -1.62 -22.87 -5.36
CA ILE A 17 -3.04 -22.82 -5.01
C ILE A 17 -3.15 -23.01 -3.49
N LYS A 18 -3.89 -22.13 -2.83
CA LYS A 18 -4.06 -22.14 -1.37
C LYS A 18 -5.53 -22.08 -1.01
N LEU A 19 -5.95 -22.93 -0.08
CA LEU A 19 -7.23 -22.80 0.62
C LEU A 19 -7.00 -21.88 1.81
N VAL A 20 -7.81 -20.83 1.90
CA VAL A 20 -7.69 -19.78 2.91
C VAL A 20 -9.08 -19.35 3.36
N ASP A 21 -9.21 -18.95 4.61
CA ASP A 21 -10.46 -18.41 5.15
C ASP A 21 -10.82 -17.06 4.50
N GLU A 22 -9.79 -16.26 4.19
CA GLU A 22 -9.92 -14.98 3.53
C GLU A 22 -8.93 -14.84 2.37
N ILE A 23 -9.43 -14.53 1.16
CA ILE A 23 -8.60 -14.26 -0.03
C ILE A 23 -7.61 -13.10 0.22
N CYS A 24 -8.06 -12.08 0.95
CA CYS A 24 -7.22 -11.00 1.46
C CYS A 24 -7.58 -10.76 2.92
N PRO A 25 -6.75 -11.18 3.90
CA PRO A 25 -7.15 -11.23 5.30
C PRO A 25 -7.22 -9.83 5.91
N LEU A 26 -8.43 -9.35 6.17
CA LEU A 26 -8.67 -8.15 6.98
C LEU A 26 -8.75 -8.53 8.47
N GLY A 27 -9.08 -9.78 8.80
CA GLY A 27 -9.24 -10.23 10.17
C GLY A 27 -10.51 -9.70 10.85
N GLN A 28 -11.53 -9.36 10.05
CA GLN A 28 -12.81 -8.84 10.52
C GLN A 28 -13.93 -9.69 9.92
N SER A 29 -14.39 -10.69 10.66
CA SER A 29 -15.41 -11.64 10.22
C SER A 29 -16.81 -11.01 10.09
N THR A 30 -17.04 -9.86 10.71
CA THR A 30 -18.31 -9.12 10.68
C THR A 30 -18.46 -8.20 9.46
N VAL A 31 -17.41 -8.01 8.67
CA VAL A 31 -17.44 -7.12 7.51
C VAL A 31 -18.15 -7.82 6.36
N VAL A 32 -19.30 -7.28 5.98
CA VAL A 32 -20.08 -7.75 4.84
C VAL A 32 -19.72 -6.89 3.63
N VAL A 33 -19.12 -7.52 2.61
CA VAL A 33 -18.71 -6.87 1.36
C VAL A 33 -19.89 -6.69 0.38
N ASP A 34 -20.97 -7.43 0.59
CA ASP A 34 -22.12 -7.53 -0.33
C ASP A 34 -22.87 -6.21 -0.53
N THR A 35 -22.72 -5.25 0.40
CA THR A 35 -23.32 -3.91 0.35
C THR A 35 -22.53 -2.90 -0.48
N LEU A 36 -21.45 -3.30 -1.16
CA LEU A 36 -20.72 -2.41 -2.08
C LEU A 36 -21.42 -2.21 -3.44
N SER A 37 -22.48 -2.96 -3.71
CA SER A 37 -23.25 -2.92 -4.96
C SER A 37 -24.23 -1.74 -5.03
N THR A 38 -24.68 -1.21 -3.89
CA THR A 38 -25.45 0.03 -3.82
C THR A 38 -24.53 1.22 -4.02
N GLN A 39 -24.46 1.70 -5.25
CA GLN A 39 -23.91 3.01 -5.56
C GLN A 39 -24.93 4.07 -5.15
N ASP A 40 -24.53 4.98 -4.27
CA ASP A 40 -25.27 6.20 -3.95
C ASP A 40 -24.31 7.40 -3.94
N HIS A 41 -24.81 8.58 -3.62
CA HIS A 41 -23.99 9.80 -3.63
C HIS A 41 -22.89 9.84 -2.55
N ARG A 42 -22.93 8.95 -1.56
CA ARG A 42 -21.97 8.85 -0.44
C ARG A 42 -21.02 7.66 -0.59
N HIS A 43 -21.36 6.70 -1.45
CA HIS A 43 -20.74 5.39 -1.48
C HIS A 43 -20.56 4.87 -2.91
N GLY A 44 -19.34 4.47 -3.28
CA GLY A 44 -19.17 3.75 -4.54
C GLY A 44 -17.74 3.46 -4.96
N LYS A 45 -17.63 2.90 -6.18
CA LYS A 45 -16.38 2.77 -6.90
C LYS A 45 -16.28 3.92 -7.90
N LEU A 46 -15.17 4.63 -7.88
CA LEU A 46 -14.87 5.67 -8.87
C LEU A 46 -14.05 5.04 -9.98
N SER A 47 -14.44 5.30 -11.24
CA SER A 47 -13.57 5.00 -12.38
C SER A 47 -12.24 5.75 -12.24
N PRO A 48 -11.16 5.32 -12.91
CA PRO A 48 -9.90 6.05 -12.93
C PRO A 48 -10.04 7.56 -13.22
N ASP A 49 -10.87 7.95 -14.19
CA ASP A 49 -11.10 9.35 -14.56
C ASP A 49 -11.86 10.14 -13.47
N ALA A 50 -12.90 9.54 -12.88
CA ALA A 50 -13.64 10.18 -11.80
C ALA A 50 -12.76 10.32 -10.54
N PHE A 51 -11.98 9.28 -10.22
CA PHE A 51 -11.03 9.31 -9.12
C PHE A 51 -9.95 10.37 -9.34
N HIS A 52 -9.39 10.44 -10.55
CA HIS A 52 -8.43 11.46 -10.93
C HIS A 52 -9.00 12.87 -10.77
N THR A 53 -10.23 13.09 -11.25
CA THR A 53 -10.93 14.37 -11.15
C THR A 53 -11.07 14.80 -9.69
N GLU A 54 -11.42 13.89 -8.78
CA GLU A 54 -11.44 14.18 -7.35
C GLU A 54 -10.07 14.56 -6.79
N LEU A 55 -9.00 13.90 -7.25
CA LEU A 55 -7.64 14.21 -6.78
C LEU A 55 -7.17 15.61 -7.19
N VAL A 56 -7.66 16.14 -8.32
CA VAL A 56 -7.21 17.43 -8.88
C VAL A 56 -8.20 18.57 -8.71
N SER A 57 -9.43 18.29 -8.26
CA SER A 57 -10.49 19.29 -8.12
C SER A 57 -10.27 20.30 -6.98
N GLY A 58 -9.33 20.02 -6.07
CA GLY A 58 -9.10 20.82 -4.86
C GLY A 58 -10.18 20.65 -3.79
N ASN A 59 -11.04 19.62 -3.91
CA ASN A 59 -12.01 19.26 -2.90
C ASN A 59 -11.32 18.84 -1.58
N ASP A 60 -11.96 19.09 -0.43
CA ASP A 60 -11.49 18.54 0.85
C ASP A 60 -11.85 17.05 0.92
N PHE A 61 -10.82 16.21 0.94
CA PHE A 61 -10.95 14.76 1.12
C PHE A 61 -9.72 14.19 1.83
N VAL A 62 -9.91 13.01 2.41
CA VAL A 62 -8.84 12.16 2.91
C VAL A 62 -8.55 11.09 1.88
N LEU A 63 -7.32 11.07 1.38
CA LEU A 63 -6.85 9.98 0.52
C LEU A 63 -6.11 8.95 1.36
N MET A 64 -6.64 7.73 1.42
CA MET A 64 -6.11 6.65 2.25
C MET A 64 -5.52 5.53 1.39
N ASP A 65 -4.22 5.29 1.55
CA ASP A 65 -3.56 4.11 1.04
C ASP A 65 -3.89 2.90 1.92
N THR A 66 -4.52 1.87 1.37
CA THR A 66 -4.89 0.66 2.14
C THR A 66 -3.83 -0.45 2.02
N ARG A 67 -2.67 -0.13 1.44
CA ARG A 67 -1.56 -1.06 1.24
C ARG A 67 -0.67 -1.18 2.48
N ASN A 68 0.26 -2.14 2.45
CA ASN A 68 1.28 -2.22 3.48
C ASN A 68 2.35 -1.14 3.25
N TYR A 69 3.02 -0.72 4.33
CA TYR A 69 3.97 0.41 4.31
C TYR A 69 5.07 0.28 3.24
N TYR A 70 5.56 -0.93 2.97
CA TYR A 70 6.62 -1.15 1.98
C TYR A 70 6.13 -0.91 0.54
N GLU A 71 4.84 -1.03 0.28
CA GLU A 71 4.26 -0.73 -1.03
C GLU A 71 4.18 0.79 -1.22
N SER A 72 3.77 1.50 -0.16
CA SER A 72 3.63 2.96 -0.12
C SER A 72 4.95 3.72 -0.08
N ASN A 73 6.04 3.05 0.30
CA ASN A 73 7.38 3.62 0.32
C ASN A 73 7.92 3.87 -1.09
N ILE A 74 7.60 3.01 -2.07
CA ILE A 74 8.16 3.10 -3.42
C ILE A 74 7.21 3.75 -4.44
N GLY A 75 5.96 3.99 -4.06
CA GLY A 75 5.03 4.78 -4.87
C GLY A 75 3.70 4.98 -4.15
N TYR A 76 3.04 6.11 -4.40
CA TYR A 76 1.84 6.55 -3.72
C TYR A 76 1.20 7.72 -4.48
N PHE A 77 -0.10 7.96 -4.27
CA PHE A 77 -0.72 9.21 -4.72
C PHE A 77 -0.28 10.37 -3.83
N GLU A 78 -0.05 11.54 -4.43
CA GLU A 78 0.28 12.77 -3.71
C GLU A 78 -0.75 13.06 -2.60
N ASN A 79 -0.28 13.54 -1.45
CA ASN A 79 -1.08 13.82 -0.26
C ASN A 79 -1.82 12.61 0.37
N ALA A 80 -1.56 11.38 -0.09
CA ALA A 80 -2.14 10.20 0.55
C ALA A 80 -1.62 10.01 1.98
N ILE A 81 -2.54 9.75 2.91
CA ILE A 81 -2.24 9.11 4.18
C ILE A 81 -1.74 7.69 3.86
N ARG A 82 -0.56 7.38 4.38
CA ARG A 82 0.11 6.07 4.22
C ARG A 82 0.23 5.42 5.60
N PRO A 83 -0.78 4.63 6.02
CA PRO A 83 -0.72 3.92 7.30
C PRO A 83 0.57 3.08 7.37
N PRO A 84 1.37 3.19 8.44
CA PRO A 84 2.61 2.43 8.57
C PRO A 84 2.34 0.97 9.00
N ILE A 85 1.28 0.36 8.49
CA ILE A 85 0.87 -1.02 8.74
C ILE A 85 1.74 -2.00 7.94
N ARG A 86 2.09 -3.13 8.55
CA ARG A 86 2.86 -4.19 7.88
C ARG A 86 1.97 -5.24 7.24
N LYS A 87 0.78 -5.44 7.79
CA LYS A 87 -0.23 -6.36 7.30
C LYS A 87 -1.55 -5.63 7.17
N PHE A 88 -2.30 -5.97 6.12
CA PHE A 88 -3.64 -5.44 5.87
C PHE A 88 -4.59 -5.64 7.05
N SER A 89 -4.47 -6.75 7.79
CA SER A 89 -5.27 -7.02 8.99
C SER A 89 -5.07 -6.03 10.14
N GLN A 90 -4.07 -5.15 10.06
CA GLN A 90 -3.83 -4.09 11.04
C GLN A 90 -4.58 -2.79 10.70
N LEU A 91 -5.09 -2.66 9.46
CA LEU A 91 -5.82 -1.48 9.00
C LEU A 91 -7.05 -1.16 9.88
N PRO A 92 -7.89 -2.12 10.32
CA PRO A 92 -9.03 -1.84 11.19
C PRO A 92 -8.65 -1.11 12.48
N ALA A 93 -7.60 -1.60 13.17
CA ALA A 93 -7.11 -0.98 14.40
C ALA A 93 -6.50 0.41 14.14
N TYR A 94 -5.89 0.61 12.99
CA TYR A 94 -5.38 1.93 12.58
C TYR A 94 -6.52 2.92 12.33
N ILE A 95 -7.59 2.51 11.65
CA ILE A 95 -8.77 3.34 11.41
C ILE A 95 -9.45 3.69 12.73
N GLU A 96 -9.65 2.72 13.63
CA GLU A 96 -10.33 2.95 14.91
C GLU A 96 -9.59 3.97 15.78
N ARG A 97 -8.25 3.89 15.85
CA ARG A 97 -7.44 4.89 16.56
C ARG A 97 -7.59 6.31 16.00
N ASN A 98 -7.84 6.42 14.70
CA ASN A 98 -7.91 7.70 13.99
C ASN A 98 -9.33 8.15 13.66
N LYS A 99 -10.33 7.46 14.21
CA LYS A 99 -11.74 7.63 13.89
C LYS A 99 -12.20 9.08 14.02
N GLN A 100 -11.81 9.74 15.11
CA GLN A 100 -12.19 11.13 15.39
C GLN A 100 -11.68 12.11 14.32
N VAL A 101 -10.47 11.89 13.80
CA VAL A 101 -9.86 12.75 12.78
C VAL A 101 -10.46 12.50 11.40
N LEU A 102 -10.93 11.27 11.16
CA LEU A 102 -11.56 10.87 9.90
C LEU A 102 -13.04 11.26 9.84
N GLN A 103 -13.74 11.37 10.97
CA GLN A 103 -15.19 11.56 11.01
C GLN A 103 -15.65 12.81 10.24
N GLY A 104 -16.70 12.65 9.42
CA GLY A 104 -17.30 13.75 8.66
C GLY A 104 -16.51 14.18 7.41
N LYS A 105 -15.37 13.54 7.11
CA LYS A 105 -14.60 13.80 5.88
C LYS A 105 -15.02 12.86 4.74
N LYS A 106 -14.92 13.34 3.51
CA LYS A 106 -14.93 12.47 2.33
C LYS A 106 -13.64 11.64 2.32
N ILE A 107 -13.73 10.32 2.11
CA ILE A 107 -12.58 9.42 2.11
C ILE A 107 -12.48 8.70 0.77
N LEU A 108 -11.33 8.85 0.12
CA LEU A 108 -10.96 8.14 -1.11
C LEU A 108 -9.94 7.06 -0.75
N THR A 109 -10.16 5.83 -1.22
CA THR A 109 -9.30 4.69 -0.88
C THR A 109 -8.73 4.04 -2.13
N TYR A 110 -7.49 3.55 -2.02
CA TYR A 110 -6.85 2.82 -3.12
C TYR A 110 -5.94 1.69 -2.61
N CYS A 111 -5.68 0.74 -3.51
CA CYS A 111 -4.66 -0.30 -3.37
C CYS A 111 -4.21 -0.76 -4.76
N THR A 112 -3.28 -1.72 -4.84
CA THR A 112 -2.71 -2.20 -6.11
C THR A 112 -3.76 -2.63 -7.13
N GLY A 113 -4.74 -3.42 -6.72
CA GLY A 113 -5.68 -4.11 -7.62
C GLY A 113 -7.13 -4.14 -7.18
N GLY A 114 -7.54 -3.28 -6.25
CA GLY A 114 -8.94 -3.12 -5.80
C GLY A 114 -9.38 -4.02 -4.65
N ILE A 115 -8.93 -5.29 -4.57
CA ILE A 115 -9.48 -6.27 -3.60
C ILE A 115 -9.40 -5.85 -2.13
N ARG A 116 -8.31 -5.18 -1.72
CA ARG A 116 -8.18 -4.63 -0.36
C ARG A 116 -9.15 -3.48 -0.12
N CYS A 117 -9.37 -2.63 -1.12
CA CYS A 117 -10.32 -1.53 -1.02
C CYS A 117 -11.74 -2.04 -0.83
N GLU A 118 -12.17 -3.12 -1.51
CA GLU A 118 -13.50 -3.68 -1.29
C GLU A 118 -13.73 -3.96 0.21
N LYS A 119 -12.80 -4.67 0.85
CA LYS A 119 -12.89 -4.98 2.28
C LYS A 119 -12.69 -3.75 3.17
N ALA A 120 -11.72 -2.89 2.86
CA ALA A 120 -11.39 -1.72 3.65
C ALA A 120 -12.52 -0.69 3.64
N THR A 121 -13.11 -0.43 2.48
CA THR A 121 -14.26 0.47 2.31
C THR A 121 -15.50 -0.10 3.01
N ALA A 122 -15.77 -1.40 2.90
CA ALA A 122 -16.87 -2.03 3.63
C ALA A 122 -16.70 -1.88 5.15
N TYR A 123 -15.50 -2.13 5.67
CA TYR A 123 -15.19 -1.89 7.09
C TYR A 123 -15.34 -0.42 7.48
N MET A 124 -14.77 0.50 6.69
CA MET A 124 -14.82 1.93 6.97
C MET A 124 -16.25 2.46 7.00
N ARG A 125 -17.15 1.98 6.12
CA ARG A 125 -18.57 2.37 6.14
C ARG A 125 -19.28 1.92 7.41
N GLN A 126 -18.94 0.75 7.94
CA GLN A 126 -19.48 0.30 9.24
C GLN A 126 -18.91 1.12 10.40
N ALA A 127 -17.61 1.42 10.36
CA ALA A 127 -16.94 2.17 11.42
C ALA A 127 -17.29 3.67 11.41
N LEU A 128 -17.54 4.24 10.23
CA LEU A 128 -17.74 5.67 9.95
C LEU A 128 -19.00 5.85 9.06
N PRO A 129 -20.21 5.60 9.59
CA PRO A 129 -21.44 5.58 8.79
C PRO A 129 -21.83 6.94 8.21
N GLU A 130 -21.29 8.04 8.75
CA GLU A 130 -21.58 9.39 8.29
C GLU A 130 -20.58 9.93 7.26
N ASN A 131 -19.59 9.14 6.86
CA ASN A 131 -18.58 9.56 5.92
C ASN A 131 -18.97 9.17 4.48
N ASP A 132 -18.60 10.01 3.53
CA ASP A 132 -18.68 9.62 2.12
C ASP A 132 -17.41 8.85 1.76
N ILE A 133 -17.54 7.56 1.40
CA ILE A 133 -16.40 6.65 1.25
C ILE A 133 -16.41 5.97 -0.11
N PHE A 134 -15.39 6.33 -0.91
CA PHE A 134 -15.19 5.85 -2.26
C PHE A 134 -13.88 5.05 -2.39
N MET A 135 -13.85 4.19 -3.40
CA MET A 135 -12.64 3.45 -3.77
C MET A 135 -12.32 3.58 -5.25
N LEU A 136 -11.03 3.56 -5.57
CA LEU A 136 -10.55 3.48 -6.95
C LEU A 136 -10.90 2.11 -7.57
N ASP A 137 -11.73 2.12 -8.60
CA ASP A 137 -12.13 0.90 -9.30
C ASP A 137 -10.94 0.28 -10.04
N GLY A 138 -10.74 -1.02 -9.84
CA GLY A 138 -9.61 -1.77 -10.38
C GLY A 138 -8.25 -1.48 -9.74
N GLY A 139 -8.14 -0.49 -8.84
CA GLY A 139 -6.93 -0.10 -8.11
C GLY A 139 -5.90 0.65 -8.96
N ILE A 140 -4.71 0.86 -8.39
CA ILE A 140 -3.58 1.59 -9.02
C ILE A 140 -3.26 1.03 -10.40
N HIS A 141 -3.31 -0.30 -10.59
CA HIS A 141 -3.05 -0.92 -11.88
C HIS A 141 -3.98 -0.37 -12.98
N ASN A 142 -5.28 -0.34 -12.72
CA ASN A 142 -6.27 0.18 -13.67
C ASN A 142 -6.08 1.68 -13.91
N TYR A 143 -5.78 2.44 -12.84
CA TYR A 143 -5.51 3.86 -12.94
C TYR A 143 -4.30 4.16 -13.82
N LEU A 144 -3.19 3.45 -13.66
CA LEU A 144 -1.98 3.69 -14.46
C LEU A 144 -2.18 3.32 -15.94
N GLU A 145 -2.90 2.24 -16.24
CA GLU A 145 -3.23 1.89 -17.62
C GLU A 145 -4.16 2.92 -18.26
N TRP A 146 -5.17 3.38 -17.54
CA TRP A 146 -6.03 4.47 -17.99
C TRP A 146 -5.23 5.76 -18.21
N TYR A 147 -4.37 6.14 -17.26
CA TYR A 147 -3.64 7.41 -17.31
C TYR A 147 -2.73 7.50 -18.54
N LYS A 148 -2.05 6.40 -18.92
CA LYS A 148 -1.24 6.29 -20.14
C LYS A 148 -2.01 6.63 -21.43
N GLN A 149 -3.31 6.36 -21.44
CA GLN A 149 -4.20 6.57 -22.59
C GLN A 149 -5.02 7.86 -22.46
N SER A 150 -4.96 8.52 -21.31
CA SER A 150 -5.72 9.73 -21.02
C SER A 150 -5.03 10.98 -21.58
N GLU A 151 -5.80 12.04 -21.80
CA GLU A 151 -5.28 13.37 -22.17
C GLU A 151 -4.96 14.25 -20.94
N ARG A 152 -5.06 13.70 -19.72
CA ARG A 152 -4.76 14.41 -18.47
C ARG A 152 -3.28 14.77 -18.41
N LYS A 153 -2.96 15.93 -17.84
CA LYS A 153 -1.58 16.43 -17.73
C LYS A 153 -1.04 16.35 -16.30
N GLU A 154 -1.95 16.30 -15.34
CA GLU A 154 -1.69 16.33 -13.91
C GLU A 154 -1.20 14.97 -13.42
N HIS A 155 0.09 14.82 -13.13
CA HIS A 155 0.64 13.54 -12.69
C HIS A 155 0.60 13.39 -11.16
N VAL A 156 -0.52 12.92 -10.62
CA VAL A 156 -0.74 12.80 -9.16
C VAL A 156 -0.24 11.49 -8.52
N TRP A 157 0.14 10.50 -9.33
CA TRP A 157 0.80 9.28 -8.83
C TRP A 157 2.32 9.50 -8.77
N LEU A 158 2.99 9.11 -7.70
CA LEU A 158 4.44 9.24 -7.58
C LEU A 158 5.07 7.85 -7.41
N GLY A 159 6.26 7.64 -7.97
CA GLY A 159 6.97 6.36 -7.84
C GLY A 159 6.39 5.20 -8.67
N LYS A 160 6.59 3.99 -8.17
CA LYS A 160 6.21 2.73 -8.81
C LYS A 160 5.18 1.96 -7.99
N ASN A 161 4.30 1.25 -8.67
CA ASN A 161 3.29 0.41 -8.04
C ASN A 161 3.90 -0.94 -7.64
N TYR A 162 4.01 -1.23 -6.34
CA TYR A 162 4.49 -2.53 -5.86
C TYR A 162 3.57 -3.68 -6.33
N VAL A 163 4.19 -4.76 -6.82
CA VAL A 163 3.50 -6.00 -7.25
C VAL A 163 4.09 -7.23 -6.55
N PHE A 164 3.24 -8.22 -6.32
CA PHE A 164 3.53 -9.39 -5.50
C PHE A 164 4.10 -10.56 -6.33
N ASP A 165 5.09 -10.25 -7.17
CA ASP A 165 5.77 -11.21 -8.04
C ASP A 165 7.24 -10.80 -8.25
N ALA A 166 8.00 -11.54 -9.06
CA ALA A 166 9.44 -11.30 -9.21
C ALA A 166 9.80 -9.89 -9.74
N ARG A 167 8.86 -9.17 -10.39
CA ARG A 167 9.08 -7.80 -10.86
C ARG A 167 9.22 -6.81 -9.71
N GLN A 168 8.63 -7.11 -8.55
CA GLN A 168 8.50 -6.28 -7.34
C GLN A 168 7.76 -4.95 -7.50
N SER A 169 7.86 -4.29 -8.65
CA SER A 169 7.13 -3.05 -8.95
C SER A 169 6.88 -2.89 -10.44
N LEU A 170 5.88 -2.09 -10.80
CA LEU A 170 5.53 -1.69 -12.16
C LEU A 170 5.46 -0.17 -12.28
N GLY A 171 5.70 0.33 -13.50
CA GLY A 171 5.67 1.75 -13.84
C GLY A 171 7.05 2.38 -13.93
N SER A 172 7.11 3.55 -14.54
CA SER A 172 8.33 4.30 -14.84
C SER A 172 8.36 5.69 -14.18
N GLY A 173 7.59 5.87 -13.10
CA GLY A 173 7.55 7.13 -12.36
C GLY A 173 8.90 7.45 -11.69
N PRO A 174 9.10 8.72 -11.28
CA PRO A 174 10.32 9.15 -10.60
C PRO A 174 10.51 8.38 -9.29
N VAL A 175 11.75 8.08 -8.93
CA VAL A 175 12.07 7.35 -7.70
C VAL A 175 11.78 8.23 -6.49
N VAL A 176 10.82 7.81 -5.65
CA VAL A 176 10.35 8.55 -4.46
C VAL A 176 10.93 8.04 -3.14
N SER A 177 11.83 7.06 -3.21
CA SER A 177 12.47 6.44 -2.06
C SER A 177 13.98 6.47 -2.19
N CYS A 178 14.68 6.16 -1.11
CA CYS A 178 16.11 6.26 -1.03
C CYS A 178 16.72 4.98 -0.44
N CYS A 179 17.97 4.74 -0.80
CA CYS A 179 18.81 3.74 -0.15
C CYS A 179 18.90 4.09 1.34
N GLN A 180 18.56 3.15 2.21
CA GLN A 180 18.54 3.34 3.66
C GLN A 180 19.94 3.62 4.24
N SER A 181 21.00 3.24 3.52
CA SER A 181 22.39 3.45 3.93
C SER A 181 22.96 4.80 3.45
N CYS A 182 22.85 5.13 2.17
CA CYS A 182 23.54 6.30 1.59
C CYS A 182 22.59 7.38 1.04
N GLN A 183 21.28 7.22 1.19
CA GLN A 183 20.24 8.18 0.78
C GLN A 183 20.14 8.47 -0.73
N GLN A 184 20.89 7.77 -1.59
CA GLN A 184 20.71 7.92 -3.04
C GLN A 184 19.32 7.41 -3.47
N PRO A 185 18.71 7.96 -4.54
CA PRO A 185 17.43 7.47 -5.04
C PRO A 185 17.47 5.96 -5.31
N TRP A 186 16.54 5.22 -4.71
CA TRP A 186 16.48 3.77 -4.84
C TRP A 186 15.10 3.22 -4.50
N ASP A 187 14.55 2.33 -5.33
CA ASP A 187 13.21 1.74 -5.17
C ASP A 187 13.16 0.21 -5.26
N GLN A 188 14.31 -0.45 -5.34
CA GLN A 188 14.38 -1.91 -5.39
C GLN A 188 14.58 -2.51 -4.00
N TYR A 189 13.72 -3.46 -3.64
CA TYR A 189 13.81 -4.14 -2.36
C TYR A 189 14.74 -5.34 -2.41
N LYS A 190 15.41 -5.56 -1.28
CA LYS A 190 16.09 -6.80 -0.91
C LYS A 190 15.50 -7.31 0.41
N LYS A 191 15.60 -8.60 0.70
CA LYS A 191 15.14 -9.16 1.98
C LYS A 191 16.25 -9.08 3.01
N CYS A 192 15.91 -8.74 4.25
CA CYS A 192 16.83 -8.91 5.37
C CYS A 192 17.22 -10.40 5.50
N MET A 193 18.51 -10.66 5.69
CA MET A 193 19.08 -12.01 5.80
C MET A 193 19.10 -12.55 7.24
N SER A 194 18.74 -11.73 8.22
CA SER A 194 18.65 -12.17 9.63
C SER A 194 17.53 -13.19 9.81
N THR A 195 17.83 -14.31 10.47
CA THR A 195 16.82 -15.33 10.78
C THR A 195 15.68 -14.71 11.59
N GLY A 196 14.43 -14.95 11.18
CA GLY A 196 13.23 -14.37 11.81
C GLY A 196 12.88 -12.94 11.39
N CYS A 197 13.77 -12.24 10.68
CA CYS A 197 13.48 -10.93 10.12
C CYS A 197 13.02 -11.06 8.66
N HIS A 198 11.81 -10.56 8.38
CA HIS A 198 11.22 -10.58 7.03
C HIS A 198 10.97 -9.17 6.49
N LEU A 199 11.79 -8.20 6.91
CA LEU A 199 11.68 -6.84 6.40
C LEU A 199 12.27 -6.73 5.00
N LEU A 200 11.60 -5.93 4.18
CA LEU A 200 12.12 -5.47 2.90
C LEU A 200 13.00 -4.24 3.14
N VAL A 201 14.19 -4.25 2.55
CA VAL A 201 15.27 -3.28 2.74
C VAL A 201 15.52 -2.58 1.41
N LEU A 202 15.51 -1.25 1.40
CA LEU A 202 15.92 -0.46 0.25
C LEU A 202 17.42 -0.24 0.35
N LEU A 203 18.19 -1.08 -0.33
CA LEU A 203 19.65 -1.02 -0.31
C LEU A 203 20.16 -1.06 -1.75
N CYS A 204 20.82 0.02 -2.18
CA CYS A 204 21.42 0.08 -3.50
C CYS A 204 22.58 -0.93 -3.64
N ASP A 205 22.90 -1.26 -4.89
CA ASP A 205 23.92 -2.26 -5.17
C ASP A 205 25.31 -1.88 -4.65
N ALA A 206 25.68 -0.60 -4.71
CA ALA A 206 26.94 -0.11 -4.16
C ALA A 206 27.02 -0.30 -2.63
N CYS A 207 25.93 -0.06 -1.89
CA CYS A 207 25.90 -0.31 -0.44
C CYS A 207 25.83 -1.80 -0.12
N CYS A 208 25.13 -2.58 -0.95
CA CYS A 208 25.05 -4.03 -0.83
C CYS A 208 26.44 -4.67 -0.95
N GLN A 209 27.27 -4.20 -1.89
CA GLN A 209 28.63 -4.70 -2.08
C GLN A 209 29.58 -4.33 -0.94
N LYS A 210 29.36 -3.19 -0.27
CA LYS A 210 30.16 -2.75 0.88
C LYS A 210 29.81 -3.46 2.19
N THR A 211 28.64 -4.09 2.27
CA THR A 211 28.16 -4.71 3.50
C THR A 211 28.69 -6.13 3.59
N GLU A 212 29.73 -6.33 4.40
CA GLU A 212 30.22 -7.68 4.72
C GLU A 212 29.10 -8.50 5.39
N GLY A 213 28.88 -9.71 4.88
CA GLY A 213 27.92 -10.66 5.44
C GLY A 213 26.48 -10.54 4.93
N GLY A 214 26.15 -9.61 4.00
CA GLY A 214 24.86 -9.59 3.29
C GLY A 214 23.94 -8.41 3.57
N VAL A 215 22.64 -8.56 3.33
CA VAL A 215 21.64 -7.49 3.44
C VAL A 215 20.93 -7.53 4.80
N TYR A 216 21.03 -6.44 5.57
CA TYR A 216 20.41 -6.34 6.89
C TYR A 216 19.67 -5.00 7.04
N CYS A 217 18.53 -5.01 7.73
CA CYS A 217 17.77 -3.78 7.98
C CYS A 217 18.38 -2.90 9.09
N CYS A 218 19.15 -3.49 10.00
CA CYS A 218 19.84 -2.81 11.10
C CYS A 218 21.02 -3.64 11.63
N THR A 219 21.86 -3.03 12.48
CA THR A 219 23.01 -3.67 13.12
C THR A 219 22.62 -4.89 13.96
N GLU A 220 21.48 -4.88 14.65
CA GLU A 220 20.98 -6.05 15.40
C GLU A 220 20.76 -7.26 14.49
N CYS A 221 20.23 -7.03 13.27
CA CYS A 221 20.04 -8.09 12.29
C CYS A 221 21.39 -8.60 11.74
N GLN A 222 22.34 -7.70 11.53
CA GLN A 222 23.69 -8.06 11.07
C GLN A 222 24.43 -8.95 12.08
N GLN A 223 24.25 -8.67 13.38
CA GLN A 223 24.86 -9.43 14.47
C GLN A 223 24.13 -10.75 14.78
N GLN A 224 23.01 -11.05 14.09
CA GLN A 224 22.18 -12.25 14.32
C GLN A 224 21.72 -12.44 15.78
N ASN A 225 21.68 -11.36 16.55
CA ASN A 225 21.44 -11.39 17.98
C ASN A 225 20.00 -10.96 18.30
N GLN A 226 19.01 -11.71 17.81
CA GLN A 226 17.60 -11.32 17.95
C GLN A 226 16.76 -12.31 18.75
N ALA A 227 16.27 -11.82 19.89
CA ALA A 227 15.07 -12.34 20.54
C ALA A 227 13.86 -11.47 20.10
N GLY A 228 13.10 -11.93 19.11
CA GLY A 228 11.88 -11.26 18.64
C GLY A 228 12.11 -10.19 17.57
N TYR A 229 11.36 -9.08 17.63
CA TYR A 229 11.43 -8.02 16.62
C TYR A 229 12.74 -7.22 16.70
N CYS A 230 13.34 -6.99 15.54
CA CYS A 230 14.47 -6.08 15.40
C CYS A 230 14.09 -4.62 15.68
N TYR A 231 15.10 -3.78 15.91
CA TYR A 231 14.94 -2.33 16.09
C TYR A 231 14.06 -1.67 15.02
N CYS A 232 14.26 -1.99 13.74
CA CYS A 232 13.48 -1.41 12.65
C CYS A 232 11.98 -1.74 12.76
N GLU A 233 11.65 -2.99 13.10
CA GLU A 233 10.27 -3.41 13.25
C GLU A 233 9.63 -2.83 14.51
N LYS A 234 10.39 -2.72 15.62
CA LYS A 234 9.94 -2.01 16.82
C LYS A 234 9.61 -0.56 16.52
N LYS A 235 10.50 0.15 15.81
CA LYS A 235 10.31 1.56 15.42
C LYS A 235 9.12 1.74 14.48
N ARG A 236 8.93 0.85 13.49
CA ARG A 236 7.74 0.87 12.63
C ARG A 236 6.46 0.65 13.42
N LYS A 237 6.45 -0.34 14.32
CA LYS A 237 5.29 -0.63 15.17
C LYS A 237 4.92 0.54 16.07
N GLN A 238 5.90 1.31 16.56
CA GLN A 238 5.64 2.54 17.29
C GLN A 238 4.93 3.59 16.41
N LYS A 239 5.39 3.79 15.17
CA LYS A 239 4.71 4.68 14.20
C LYS A 239 3.27 4.26 13.89
N GLU A 240 2.99 2.95 13.92
CA GLU A 240 1.63 2.42 13.75
C GLU A 240 0.66 2.88 14.84
N LEU A 241 1.18 3.27 16.01
CA LEU A 241 0.41 3.73 17.16
C LEU A 241 0.26 5.26 17.21
N GLU A 242 0.97 5.99 16.34
CA GLU A 242 0.84 7.44 16.23
C GLU A 242 -0.48 7.82 15.56
N CYS A 243 -1.09 8.94 15.98
CA CYS A 243 -2.30 9.48 15.36
C CYS A 243 -1.97 10.16 14.03
N ILE A 244 -2.95 10.17 13.13
CA ILE A 244 -2.91 10.94 11.89
C ILE A 244 -2.98 12.43 12.25
N HIS A 245 -2.15 13.21 11.58
CA HIS A 245 -2.25 14.66 11.52
C HIS A 245 -2.72 15.03 10.11
N ILE A 246 -3.93 15.61 9.98
CA ILE A 246 -4.55 16.08 8.73
C ILE A 246 -4.58 17.60 8.76
#